data_AF-A0A060BQE7-F1
#
_entry.id   AF-A0A060BQE7-F1
#
_cell.length_a   1.000
_cell.length_b   1.000
_cell.length_c   1.000
_cell.angle_alpha   90.00
_cell.angle_beta   90.00
_cell.angle_gamma   90.00
#
_symmetry.space_group_name_H-M   'P 1'
#
loop_
_entity.id
_entity.type
_entity.pdbx_description
1 polymer ?
#
loop_
_entity_poly.entity_id
_entity_poly.type
_entity_poly.pdbx_seq_one_letter_code
_entity_poly.pdbx_strand_id
1 'polypeptide(L)'
;MVLGMGGYVTFPGGVIAALRRVPLVLHEQNAVAGLSNKALARLAKRTLQGFPGAIQGAEAVGNPVRASMAALPAPRERAAGREGPLRLLVVGGSLGATALNHLMPQALALMVPGQRPRVVH
;
A
#
# COMPACT_ATOMS: atom_id res chain seq x y z
N MET A 1 -25.43 -3.88 -3.76
CA MET A 1 -24.11 -4.52 -3.54
C MET A 1 -23.30 -3.60 -2.65
N VAL A 2 -22.53 -4.14 -1.71
CA VAL A 2 -21.67 -3.38 -0.79
C VAL A 2 -20.23 -3.79 -1.00
N LEU A 3 -19.31 -2.82 -1.00
CA LEU A 3 -17.87 -3.04 -1.05
C LEU A 3 -17.26 -2.70 0.32
N GLY A 4 -16.62 -3.68 0.95
CA GLY A 4 -15.88 -3.52 2.20
C GLY A 4 -14.38 -3.41 1.94
N MET A 5 -13.75 -2.35 2.42
CA MET A 5 -12.33 -2.05 2.19
C MET A 5 -11.48 -2.25 3.47
N GLY A 6 -11.95 -3.07 4.42
CA GLY A 6 -11.32 -3.25 5.73
C GLY A 6 -11.69 -2.18 6.77
N GLY A 7 -11.09 -2.27 7.96
CA GLY A 7 -11.35 -1.39 9.09
C GLY A 7 -12.54 -1.81 9.97
N TYR A 8 -12.59 -1.28 11.19
CA TYR A 8 -13.57 -1.65 12.21
C TYR A 8 -15.03 -1.43 11.76
N VAL A 9 -15.29 -0.31 11.07
CA VAL A 9 -16.64 0.06 10.58
C VAL A 9 -17.17 -0.91 9.53
N THR A 10 -16.28 -1.54 8.75
CA THR A 10 -16.68 -2.48 7.70
C THR A 10 -17.32 -3.75 8.27
N PHE A 11 -16.96 -4.15 9.49
CA PHE A 11 -17.49 -5.37 10.12
C PHE A 11 -19.01 -5.37 10.30
N PRO A 12 -19.62 -4.44 11.07
CA PRO A 12 -21.08 -4.42 11.25
C PRO A 12 -21.82 -4.20 9.93
N GLY A 13 -21.31 -3.33 9.05
CA GLY A 13 -21.90 -3.11 7.72
C GLY A 13 -21.92 -4.38 6.85
N GLY A 14 -20.81 -5.14 6.86
CA GLY A 14 -20.70 -6.39 6.12
C GLY A 14 -21.61 -7.50 6.69
N VAL A 15 -21.71 -7.61 8.01
CA VAL A 15 -22.63 -8.57 8.66
C VAL A 15 -24.08 -8.26 8.30
N ILE A 16 -24.50 -7.00 8.41
CA ILE A 16 -25.88 -6.60 8.06
C ILE A 16 -26.16 -6.83 6.57
N ALA A 17 -25.20 -6.52 5.69
CA ALA A 17 -25.35 -6.82 4.26
C ALA A 17 -25.58 -8.32 4.00
N ALA A 18 -24.79 -9.18 4.65
CA ALA A 18 -24.96 -10.64 4.56
C ALA A 18 -26.32 -11.10 5.09
N LEU A 19 -26.73 -10.62 6.28
CA LEU A 19 -28.03 -10.94 6.88
C LEU A 19 -29.21 -10.49 6.00
N ARG A 20 -29.08 -9.35 5.32
CA ARG A 20 -30.09 -8.82 4.39
C ARG A 20 -29.97 -9.40 2.99
N ARG A 21 -29.11 -10.41 2.78
CA ARG A 21 -28.82 -11.03 1.47
C ARG A 21 -28.38 -10.03 0.39
N VAL A 22 -27.81 -8.91 0.81
CA VAL A 22 -27.20 -7.93 -0.10
C VAL A 22 -25.80 -8.42 -0.46
N PRO A 23 -25.42 -8.51 -1.75
CA PRO A 23 -24.10 -8.99 -2.15
C PRO A 23 -22.98 -8.14 -1.52
N LEU A 24 -22.10 -8.81 -0.77
CA LEU A 24 -20.91 -8.24 -0.16
C LEU A 24 -19.67 -8.64 -0.97
N VAL A 25 -18.88 -7.64 -1.36
CA VAL A 25 -17.54 -7.82 -1.93
C VAL A 25 -16.54 -7.21 -0.96
N LEU A 26 -15.42 -7.89 -0.72
CA LEU A 26 -14.33 -7.37 0.11
C LEU A 26 -13.10 -7.09 -0.74
N HIS A 27 -12.32 -6.08 -0.37
CA HIS A 27 -10.98 -5.84 -0.87
C HIS A 27 -10.03 -5.61 0.31
N GLU A 28 -8.94 -6.38 0.36
CA GLU A 28 -7.86 -6.24 1.33
C GLU A 28 -6.61 -5.66 0.66
N GLN A 29 -6.16 -4.50 1.13
CA GLN A 29 -5.05 -3.76 0.54
C GLN A 29 -3.69 -4.22 1.07
N ASN A 30 -3.66 -4.78 2.28
CA ASN A 30 -2.43 -5.12 2.97
C ASN A 30 -1.98 -6.54 2.66
N ALA A 31 -0.68 -6.80 2.83
CA ALA A 31 -0.12 -8.15 2.73
C ALA A 31 -0.63 -9.09 3.84
N VAL A 32 -1.03 -8.53 4.98
CA VAL A 32 -1.65 -9.27 6.10
C VAL A 32 -3.08 -8.78 6.24
N ALA A 33 -4.03 -9.70 6.06
CA ALA A 33 -5.43 -9.31 6.15
C ALA A 33 -5.85 -8.86 7.56
N GLY A 34 -6.59 -7.77 7.62
CA GLY A 34 -7.18 -7.25 8.84
C GLY A 34 -8.22 -8.22 9.42
N LEU A 35 -8.41 -8.18 10.74
CA LEU A 35 -9.34 -9.08 11.44
C LEU A 35 -10.77 -8.98 10.88
N SER A 36 -11.24 -7.77 10.60
CA SER A 36 -12.58 -7.52 10.02
C SER A 36 -12.75 -8.21 8.67
N ASN A 37 -11.77 -8.08 7.77
CA ASN A 37 -11.81 -8.71 6.44
C ASN A 37 -11.68 -10.23 6.54
N LYS A 38 -10.80 -10.76 7.42
CA LYS A 38 -10.69 -12.20 7.68
C LYS A 38 -12.01 -12.81 8.17
N ALA A 39 -12.70 -12.12 9.08
CA ALA A 39 -13.98 -12.58 9.61
C ALA A 39 -15.10 -12.52 8.54
N LEU A 40 -15.19 -11.42 7.80
CA LEU A 40 -16.22 -11.22 6.77
C LEU A 40 -15.97 -12.05 5.50
N ALA A 41 -14.75 -12.53 5.25
CA ALA A 41 -14.42 -13.31 4.05
C ALA A 41 -15.32 -14.53 3.84
N ARG A 42 -15.78 -15.16 4.93
CA ARG A 42 -16.71 -16.30 4.88
C ARG A 42 -18.14 -15.93 4.49
N LEU A 43 -18.51 -14.65 4.62
CA LEU A 43 -19.83 -14.12 4.31
C LEU A 43 -19.87 -13.39 2.96
N ALA A 44 -18.70 -13.04 2.42
CA ALA A 44 -18.58 -12.29 1.18
C ALA A 44 -18.86 -13.17 -0.04
N LYS A 45 -19.54 -12.59 -1.04
CA LYS A 45 -19.74 -13.22 -2.35
C LYS A 45 -18.43 -13.30 -3.14
N ARG A 46 -17.57 -12.30 -2.99
CA ARG A 46 -16.23 -12.24 -3.57
C ARG A 46 -15.26 -11.58 -2.60
N THR A 47 -14.05 -12.09 -2.57
CA THR A 47 -12.92 -11.53 -1.83
C THR A 47 -11.82 -11.18 -2.82
N LEU A 48 -11.38 -9.93 -2.77
CA LEU A 48 -10.32 -9.37 -3.59
C LEU A 48 -9.14 -9.01 -2.70
N GLN A 49 -7.93 -9.11 -3.22
CA GLN A 49 -6.72 -8.76 -2.46
C GLN A 49 -5.70 -8.01 -3.32
N GLY A 50 -4.99 -7.08 -2.68
CA GLY A 50 -3.90 -6.33 -3.28
C GLY A 50 -2.62 -7.14 -3.40
N PHE A 51 -2.35 -7.98 -2.40
CA PHE A 51 -1.20 -8.88 -2.37
C PHE A 51 -1.66 -10.33 -2.30
N PRO A 52 -1.08 -11.25 -3.11
CA PRO A 52 -1.41 -12.66 -3.02
C PRO A 52 -1.16 -13.22 -1.61
N GLY A 53 -2.11 -14.00 -1.11
CA GLY A 53 -1.97 -14.74 0.16
C GLY A 53 -2.46 -14.00 1.41
N ALA A 54 -2.99 -12.79 1.29
CA ALA A 54 -3.58 -12.07 2.42
C ALA A 54 -4.85 -12.77 2.95
N ILE A 55 -5.70 -13.26 2.03
CA ILE A 55 -6.92 -14.03 2.32
C ILE A 55 -6.93 -15.29 1.45
N GLN A 56 -7.13 -16.45 2.08
CA GLN A 56 -7.21 -17.72 1.37
C GLN A 56 -8.41 -17.73 0.40
N GLY A 57 -8.16 -18.09 -0.86
CA GLY A 57 -9.18 -18.14 -1.92
C GLY A 57 -9.61 -16.79 -2.47
N ALA A 58 -8.98 -15.68 -2.07
CA ALA A 58 -9.26 -14.36 -2.63
C ALA A 58 -8.54 -14.14 -3.98
N GLU A 59 -9.21 -13.40 -4.87
CA GLU A 59 -8.69 -13.03 -6.18
C GLU A 59 -7.67 -11.89 -6.05
N ALA A 60 -6.45 -12.09 -6.57
CA ALA A 60 -5.42 -11.08 -6.56
C ALA A 60 -5.64 -10.07 -7.69
N VAL A 61 -6.06 -8.86 -7.35
CA VAL A 61 -6.39 -7.77 -8.30
C VAL A 61 -5.46 -6.56 -8.17
N GLY A 62 -4.55 -6.57 -7.20
CA GLY A 62 -3.68 -5.44 -6.91
C GLY A 62 -4.40 -4.32 -6.14
N ASN A 63 -3.64 -3.27 -5.86
CA ASN A 63 -4.15 -2.06 -5.23
C ASN A 63 -4.37 -0.96 -6.27
N PRO A 64 -5.50 -0.24 -6.23
CA PRO A 64 -5.72 0.88 -7.13
C PRO A 64 -4.67 1.96 -6.87
N VAL A 65 -3.99 2.39 -7.94
CA VAL A 65 -3.00 3.47 -7.91
C VAL A 65 -3.52 4.69 -8.67
N ARG A 66 -3.00 5.88 -8.35
CA ARG A 66 -3.37 7.12 -9.06
C ARG A 66 -2.94 7.02 -10.53
N ALA A 67 -3.76 7.52 -11.45
CA ALA A 67 -3.49 7.48 -12.88
C ALA A 67 -2.13 8.14 -13.25
N SER A 68 -1.76 9.22 -12.56
CA SER A 68 -0.47 9.87 -12.75
C SER A 68 0.73 9.00 -12.36
N MET A 69 0.57 8.07 -11.41
CA MET A 69 1.60 7.08 -11.07
C MET A 69 1.64 5.93 -12.08
N ALA A 70 0.46 5.46 -12.52
CA ALA A 70 0.36 4.41 -13.54
C ALA A 70 0.91 4.86 -14.90
N ALA A 71 0.83 6.15 -15.22
CA ALA A 71 1.31 6.74 -16.46
C ALA A 71 2.83 7.06 -16.45
N LEU A 72 3.56 6.76 -15.37
CA LEU A 72 5.00 7.01 -15.33
C LEU A 72 5.75 6.13 -16.34
N PRO A 73 6.78 6.66 -17.03
CA PRO A 73 7.63 5.87 -17.90
C PRO A 73 8.29 4.69 -17.16
N ALA A 74 8.57 3.63 -17.90
CA ALA A 74 9.24 2.45 -17.37
C ALA A 74 10.57 2.83 -16.69
N PRO A 75 11.03 2.07 -15.67
CA PRO A 75 12.23 2.40 -14.92
C PRO A 75 13.48 2.63 -15.79
N ARG A 76 13.63 1.86 -16.88
CA ARG A 76 14.75 1.98 -17.82
C ARG A 76 14.77 3.34 -18.52
N GLU A 77 13.62 3.77 -19.03
CA GLU A 77 13.49 5.08 -19.70
C GLU A 77 13.72 6.22 -18.70
N ARG A 78 13.13 6.11 -17.51
CA ARG A 78 13.26 7.13 -16.45
C ARG A 78 14.68 7.23 -15.88
N ALA A 79 15.47 6.17 -16.00
CA ALA A 79 16.87 6.13 -15.58
C ALA A 79 17.85 6.38 -16.74
N ALA A 80 17.40 6.44 -17.99
CA ALA A 80 18.25 6.64 -19.14
C ALA A 80 19.01 7.98 -19.05
N GLY A 81 20.32 7.95 -19.28
CA GLY A 81 21.19 9.14 -19.23
C GLY A 81 21.29 9.80 -17.86
N ARG A 82 20.90 9.10 -16.78
CA ARG A 82 20.99 9.65 -15.42
C ARG A 82 22.43 9.62 -14.92
N GLU A 83 22.99 10.80 -14.70
CA GLU A 83 24.33 11.00 -14.15
C GLU A 83 24.31 11.76 -12.82
N GLY A 84 25.47 11.82 -12.17
CA GLY A 84 25.66 12.52 -10.90
C GLY A 84 25.19 11.73 -9.67
N PRO A 85 25.04 12.39 -8.51
CA PRO A 85 24.73 11.72 -7.25
C PRO A 85 23.41 10.94 -7.29
N LEU A 86 23.38 9.84 -6.55
CA LEU A 86 22.14 9.09 -6.31
C LEU A 86 21.06 10.06 -5.78
N ARG A 87 19.82 9.94 -6.27
CA ARG A 87 18.69 10.74 -5.79
C ARG A 87 17.89 9.86 -4.86
N LEU A 88 17.78 10.29 -3.61
CA LEU A 88 17.12 9.58 -2.53
C LEU A 88 15.86 10.35 -2.14
N LEU A 89 14.70 9.71 -2.27
CA LEU A 89 13.43 10.22 -1.75
C LEU A 89 13.15 9.52 -0.42
N VAL A 90 12.99 10.28 0.65
CA VAL A 90 12.62 9.76 1.98
C VAL A 90 11.13 9.99 2.17
N VAL A 91 10.36 8.92 2.39
CA VAL A 91 8.90 9.00 2.56
C VAL A 91 8.54 8.51 3.95
N GLY A 92 7.95 9.37 4.78
CA GLY A 92 7.56 9.05 6.16
C GLY A 92 6.17 8.45 6.33
N GLY A 93 5.41 8.24 5.26
CA GLY A 93 3.99 7.86 5.34
C GLY A 93 3.08 9.02 5.73
N SER A 94 1.80 8.74 5.97
CA SER A 94 0.76 9.76 6.17
C SER A 94 0.93 10.61 7.42
N LEU A 95 1.50 10.05 8.49
CA LEU A 95 1.75 10.74 9.76
C LEU A 95 3.20 11.25 9.87
N GLY A 96 4.01 11.02 8.85
CA GLY A 96 5.46 11.20 8.92
C GLY A 96 6.15 10.13 9.77
N ALA A 97 7.48 10.15 9.75
CA ALA A 97 8.30 9.17 10.44
C ALA A 97 9.46 9.87 11.19
N THR A 98 9.23 10.25 12.45
CA THR A 98 10.22 10.94 13.30
C THR A 98 11.55 10.19 13.36
N ALA A 99 11.52 8.86 13.42
CA ALA A 99 12.73 8.04 13.39
C ALA A 99 13.56 8.28 12.12
N LEU A 100 12.92 8.36 10.94
CA LEU A 100 13.62 8.65 9.68
C LEU A 100 14.17 10.08 9.68
N ASN A 101 13.39 11.05 10.16
CA ASN A 101 13.81 12.46 10.22
C ASN A 101 15.09 12.65 11.03
N HIS A 102 15.27 11.90 12.13
CA HIS A 102 16.47 11.97 12.97
C HIS A 102 17.63 11.14 12.44
N LEU A 103 17.36 9.92 11.94
CA LEU A 103 18.41 8.99 11.53
C LEU A 103 19.00 9.36 10.16
N MET A 104 18.21 9.93 9.25
CA MET A 104 18.68 10.21 7.89
C MET A 104 19.87 11.18 7.83
N PRO A 105 19.88 12.34 8.51
CA PRO A 105 21.05 13.22 8.53
C PRO A 105 22.30 12.55 9.12
N GLN A 106 22.13 11.75 10.19
CA GLN A 106 23.23 11.03 10.83
C GLN A 106 23.82 9.97 9.89
N ALA A 107 22.98 9.20 9.22
CA ALA A 107 23.41 8.20 8.25
C ALA A 107 24.16 8.83 7.06
N LEU A 108 23.70 9.97 6.55
CA LEU A 108 24.37 10.70 5.46
C LEU A 108 25.72 11.29 5.89
N ALA A 109 25.87 11.67 7.16
CA ALA A 109 27.13 12.18 7.69
C ALA A 109 28.23 11.11 7.70
N LEU A 110 27.86 9.83 7.86
CA LEU A 110 28.78 8.69 7.80
C LEU A 110 29.29 8.39 6.37
N MET A 111 28.67 8.97 5.34
CA MET A 111 29.10 8.81 3.96
C MET A 111 30.19 9.83 3.57
N VAL A 112 31.13 9.37 2.72
CA VAL A 112 32.17 10.23 2.10
C VAL A 112 31.50 11.40 1.38
N PRO A 113 31.94 12.67 1.60
CA PRO A 113 31.26 13.86 1.05
C PRO A 113 30.96 13.81 -0.45
N GLY A 114 31.89 13.29 -1.27
CA GLY A 114 31.73 13.18 -2.73
C GLY A 114 30.78 12.08 -3.21
N GLN A 115 30.29 11.22 -2.30
CA GLN A 115 29.39 10.10 -2.62
C GLN A 115 27.98 10.29 -2.03
N ARG A 116 27.73 11.41 -1.36
CA ARG A 116 26.44 11.66 -0.70
C ARG A 116 25.33 11.80 -1.76
N PRO A 117 24.17 11.15 -1.55
CA PRO A 117 23.04 11.30 -2.45
C PRO A 117 22.43 12.71 -2.35
N ARG A 118 21.76 13.14 -3.41
CA ARG A 118 20.81 14.25 -3.36
C ARG A 118 19.53 13.78 -2.69
N VAL A 119 19.23 14.31 -1.52
CA VAL A 119 18.08 13.88 -0.70
C VAL A 119 16.91 14.84 -0.88
N VAL A 120 15.72 14.27 -1.05
CA VAL A 120 14.42 14.96 -1.00
C VAL A 120 13.60 14.25 0.09
N HIS A 121 13.01 15.03 0.98
CA HIS A 121 12.22 14.54 2.11
C HIS A 121 10.79 15.06 2.04
#